data_AF-A0A3B0U6K0-F1
#
_entry.id   AF-A0A3B0U6K0-F1
#
_cell.length_a   1.000
_cell.length_b   1.000
_cell.length_c   1.000
_cell.angle_alpha   90.00
_cell.angle_beta   90.00
_cell.angle_gamma   90.00
#
_symmetry.space_group_name_H-M   'P 1'
#
loop_
_entity.id
_entity.type
_entity.pdbx_description
1 polymer ?
#
loop_
_entity_poly.entity_id
_entity_poly.type
_entity_poly.pdbx_seq_one_letter_code
_entity_poly.pdbx_strand_id
1 'polypeptide(L)'
;MLLQKNMALVEGVGRMLDPNMDIWSIAEPIVGAWIKEKAGPKGKIEDAAEQIKEFLGVAQKIPEIVERANSILEIHETEIKLQQEKNGRWSKIIIVTVLALLVLLLWRVW
;
A
#
# COMPACT_ATOMS: atom_id res chain seq x y z
N MET A 1 28.00 6.10 19.83
CA MET A 1 28.90 6.75 20.81
C MET A 1 28.64 8.26 21.02
N LEU A 2 27.85 8.94 20.17
CA LEU A 2 27.59 10.39 20.34
C LEU A 2 26.65 10.72 21.52
N LEU A 3 25.59 9.94 21.74
CA LEU A 3 24.64 10.18 22.83
C LEU A 3 25.26 9.94 24.22
N GLN A 4 26.03 8.86 24.38
CA GLN A 4 26.75 8.58 25.63
C GLN A 4 27.80 9.65 25.94
N LYS A 5 28.52 10.15 24.92
CA LYS A 5 29.48 11.24 25.07
C LYS A 5 28.80 12.55 25.48
N ASN A 6 27.65 12.87 24.89
CA ASN A 6 26.89 14.07 25.25
C ASN A 6 26.27 13.98 26.64
N MET A 7 25.75 12.82 27.04
CA MET A 7 25.20 12.60 28.38
C MET A 7 26.29 12.73 29.46
N ALA A 8 27.44 12.09 29.25
CA ALA A 8 28.58 12.20 30.17
C ALA A 8 29.16 13.62 30.24
N LEU A 9 29.12 14.38 29.12
CA LEU A 9 29.52 15.78 29.10
C LEU A 9 28.57 16.65 29.94
N VAL A 10 27.26 16.45 29.83
CA VAL A 10 26.26 17.17 30.64
C VAL A 10 26.42 16.85 32.13
N GLU A 11 26.70 15.59 32.48
CA GLU A 11 27.04 15.19 33.86
C GLU A 11 28.32 15.86 34.37
N GLY A 12 29.36 15.88 33.54
CA GLY A 12 30.64 16.53 33.87
C GLY A 12 30.49 18.03 34.12
N VAL A 13 29.73 18.74 33.28
CA VAL A 13 29.47 20.18 33.46
C VAL A 13 28.64 20.45 34.72
N GLY A 14 27.65 19.61 34.99
CA GLY A 14 26.83 19.72 36.21
C GLY A 14 27.67 19.60 37.48
N ARG A 15 28.55 18.60 37.55
CA ARG A 15 29.43 18.38 38.72
C ARG A 15 30.52 19.44 38.91
N MET A 16 30.87 20.20 37.87
CA MET A 16 31.76 21.36 38.01
C MET A 16 31.08 22.53 38.74
N LEU A 17 29.74 22.63 38.66
CA LEU A 17 28.96 23.70 39.31
C LEU A 17 28.54 23.33 40.73
N ASP A 18 28.09 22.08 40.94
CA ASP A 18 27.81 21.52 42.26
C ASP A 18 28.35 20.08 42.32
N PRO A 19 29.41 19.83 43.12
CA PRO A 19 30.05 18.52 43.23
C PRO A 19 29.10 17.40 43.69
N ASN A 20 28.01 17.75 44.39
CA ASN A 20 27.05 16.79 44.93
C ASN A 20 25.80 16.65 44.06
N MET A 21 25.73 17.32 42.91
CA MET A 21 24.56 17.28 42.04
C MET A 21 24.37 15.90 41.40
N ASP A 22 23.18 15.34 41.64
CA ASP A 22 22.71 14.11 41.00
C ASP A 22 21.65 14.43 39.93
N ILE A 23 22.00 14.21 38.66
CA ILE A 23 21.10 14.44 37.53
C ILE A 23 19.89 13.51 37.57
N TRP A 24 20.02 12.30 38.13
CA TRP A 24 18.93 11.33 38.15
C TRP A 24 17.79 11.81 39.05
N SER A 25 18.11 12.30 40.25
CA SER A 25 17.12 12.85 41.18
C SER A 25 16.38 14.07 40.61
N ILE A 26 17.05 14.88 39.79
CA ILE A 26 16.44 16.04 39.10
C ILE A 26 15.53 15.60 37.95
N ALA A 27 15.95 14.58 37.20
CA ALA A 27 15.20 14.08 36.04
C ALA A 27 14.01 13.18 36.43
N GLU A 28 14.04 12.54 37.59
CA GLU A 28 13.04 11.59 38.09
C GLU A 28 11.58 12.10 37.99
N PRO A 29 11.22 13.28 38.54
CA PRO A 29 9.83 13.74 38.49
C PRO A 29 9.35 14.04 37.05
N ILE A 30 10.26 14.49 36.18
CA ILE A 30 9.93 14.84 34.79
C ILE A 30 9.68 13.55 33.99
N VAL A 31 10.60 12.59 34.10
CA VAL A 31 10.48 11.30 33.40
C VAL A 31 9.30 10.51 33.95
N GLY A 32 9.09 10.50 35.27
CA GLY A 32 7.95 9.82 35.90
C GLY A 32 6.61 10.36 35.43
N ALA A 33 6.46 11.69 35.32
CA ALA A 33 5.26 12.31 34.79
C ALA A 33 5.04 11.93 33.31
N TRP A 34 6.08 12.00 32.49
CA TRP A 34 6.01 11.65 31.07
C TRP A 34 5.67 10.16 30.84
N ILE A 35 6.28 9.24 31.60
CA ILE A 35 5.98 7.80 31.54
C ILE A 35 4.52 7.57 31.91
N LYS A 36 4.02 8.22 32.97
CA LYS A 36 2.63 8.06 33.41
C LYS A 36 1.64 8.56 32.35
N GLU A 37 2.00 9.61 31.62
CA GLU A 37 1.18 10.17 30.55
C GLU A 37 1.22 9.32 29.27
N LYS A 38 2.43 8.96 28.80
CA LYS A 38 2.64 8.29 27.50
C LYS A 38 2.66 6.77 27.58
N ALA A 39 3.35 6.19 28.56
CA ALA A 39 3.39 4.73 28.75
C ALA A 39 2.22 4.19 29.60
N GLY A 40 1.45 5.09 30.22
CA GLY A 40 0.26 4.75 30.98
C GLY A 40 -0.92 4.28 30.11
N PRO A 41 -1.99 3.74 30.72
CA PRO A 41 -3.16 3.24 29.99
C PRO A 41 -3.81 4.30 29.10
N LYS A 42 -3.85 5.56 29.55
CA LYS A 42 -4.40 6.67 28.77
C LYS A 42 -3.61 6.91 27.48
N GLY A 43 -2.28 7.02 27.57
CA GLY A 43 -1.41 7.18 26.40
C GLY A 43 -1.56 6.03 25.41
N LYS A 44 -1.62 4.79 25.89
CA LYS A 44 -1.85 3.62 25.02
C LYS A 44 -3.20 3.65 24.29
N ILE A 45 -4.26 4.13 24.94
CA ILE A 45 -5.58 4.27 24.33
C ILE A 45 -5.56 5.37 23.27
N GLU A 46 -4.88 6.49 23.56
CA GLU A 46 -4.75 7.62 22.65
C GLU A 46 -3.94 7.22 21.39
N ASP A 47 -2.80 6.55 21.58
CA ASP A 47 -1.98 6.00 20.50
C ASP A 47 -2.76 4.98 19.65
N ALA A 48 -3.56 4.13 20.29
CA ALA A 48 -4.40 3.15 19.57
C ALA A 48 -5.52 3.84 18.77
N ALA A 49 -6.15 4.87 19.33
CA ALA A 49 -7.17 5.65 18.64
C ALA A 49 -6.60 6.37 17.42
N GLU A 50 -5.39 6.92 17.54
CA GLU A 50 -4.68 7.56 16.42
C GLU A 50 -4.37 6.57 15.31
N GLN A 51 -3.84 5.39 15.65
CA GLN A 51 -3.56 4.31 14.68
C GLN A 51 -4.84 3.82 13.97
N ILE A 52 -5.93 3.63 14.72
CA ILE A 52 -7.23 3.24 14.14
C ILE A 52 -7.71 4.31 13.16
N LYS A 53 -7.59 5.59 13.52
CA LYS A 53 -8.00 6.69 12.65
C LYS A 53 -7.20 6.72 11.35
N GLU A 54 -5.89 6.51 11.41
CA GLU A 54 -5.04 6.42 10.22
C GLU A 54 -5.45 5.25 9.34
N PHE A 55 -5.65 4.07 9.94
CA PHE A 55 -6.08 2.87 9.23
C PHE A 55 -7.45 3.05 8.55
N LEU A 56 -8.40 3.68 9.23
CA LEU A 56 -9.71 4.02 8.65
C LEU A 56 -9.57 4.95 7.45
N GLY A 57 -8.66 5.92 7.49
CA GLY A 57 -8.37 6.79 6.36
C GLY A 57 -7.82 6.05 5.13
N VAL A 58 -7.03 4.99 5.35
CA VAL A 58 -6.57 4.10 4.27
C VAL A 58 -7.70 3.22 3.76
N ALA A 59 -8.49 2.64 4.66
CA ALA A 59 -9.62 1.78 4.31
C ALA A 59 -10.66 2.52 3.45
N GLN A 60 -10.90 3.81 3.70
CA GLN A 60 -11.78 4.65 2.89
C GLN A 60 -11.34 4.79 1.42
N LYS A 61 -10.05 4.59 1.12
CA LYS A 61 -9.51 4.66 -0.25
C LYS A 61 -9.57 3.32 -0.99
N ILE A 62 -9.80 2.21 -0.29
CA ILE A 62 -9.89 0.88 -0.90
C ILE A 62 -10.99 0.81 -1.97
N PRO A 63 -12.22 1.32 -1.75
CA PRO A 63 -13.26 1.28 -2.78
C PRO A 63 -12.85 1.97 -4.08
N GLU A 64 -12.19 3.13 -3.99
CA GLU A 64 -11.69 3.87 -5.17
C GLU A 64 -10.65 3.05 -5.95
N ILE A 65 -9.75 2.37 -5.24
CA ILE A 65 -8.73 1.50 -5.87
C ILE A 65 -9.41 0.31 -6.56
N VAL A 66 -10.41 -0.30 -5.93
CA VAL A 66 -11.18 -1.42 -6.49
C VAL A 66 -11.97 -0.97 -7.72
N GLU A 67 -12.61 0.19 -7.67
CA GLU A 67 -13.36 0.74 -8.81
C GLU A 67 -12.43 1.03 -10.00
N ARG A 68 -11.26 1.64 -9.76
CA ARG A 68 -10.25 1.83 -10.79
C ARG A 68 -9.76 0.49 -11.37
N ALA A 69 -9.51 -0.50 -10.53
CA ALA A 69 -9.10 -1.83 -11.00
C ALA A 69 -10.18 -2.48 -11.89
N ASN A 70 -11.45 -2.42 -11.47
CA ASN A 70 -12.57 -2.93 -12.27
C ASN A 70 -12.70 -2.20 -13.61
N SER A 71 -12.55 -0.87 -13.63
CA SER A 71 -12.63 -0.10 -14.88
C SER A 71 -11.55 -0.53 -15.90
N ILE A 72 -10.34 -0.86 -15.43
CA ILE A 72 -9.25 -1.35 -16.29
C ILE A 72 -9.59 -2.74 -16.84
N LEU A 73 -10.17 -3.61 -16.01
CA LEU A 73 -10.59 -4.95 -16.43
C LEU A 73 -11.73 -4.90 -17.46
N GLU A 74 -12.69 -3.99 -17.29
CA GLU A 74 -13.78 -3.80 -18.26
C GLU A 74 -13.27 -3.31 -19.62
N ILE A 75 -12.28 -2.41 -19.65
CA ILE A 75 -11.64 -1.97 -20.90
C ILE A 75 -11.04 -3.17 -21.64
N HIS A 76 -10.36 -4.07 -20.91
CA HIS A 76 -9.78 -5.29 -21.48
C HIS A 76 -10.85 -6.28 -21.96
N GLU A 77 -11.94 -6.50 -21.23
CA GLU A 77 -13.02 -7.37 -21.70
C GLU A 77 -13.68 -6.84 -22.98
N THR A 78 -13.87 -5.52 -23.05
CA THR A 78 -14.50 -4.87 -24.19
C THR A 78 -13.62 -5.00 -25.43
N GLU A 79 -12.30 -4.80 -25.29
CA GLU A 79 -11.33 -4.96 -26.37
C GLU A 79 -11.24 -6.43 -26.86
N ILE A 80 -11.27 -7.40 -25.94
CA ILE A 80 -11.28 -8.83 -26.29
C ILE A 80 -12.55 -9.22 -27.05
N LYS A 81 -13.73 -8.73 -26.65
CA LYS A 81 -15.01 -9.02 -27.34
C LYS A 81 -15.04 -8.43 -28.75
N LEU A 82 -14.59 -7.19 -28.92
CA LEU A 82 -14.49 -6.53 -30.23
C LEU A 82 -13.52 -7.27 -31.17
N GLN A 83 -12.40 -7.76 -30.63
CA GLN A 83 -11.42 -8.55 -31.38
C GLN A 83 -11.99 -9.93 -31.79
N GLN A 84 -12.74 -10.59 -30.91
CA GLN A 84 -13.37 -11.89 -31.20
C GLN A 84 -14.45 -11.81 -32.28
N GLU A 85 -15.31 -10.79 -32.23
CA GLU A 85 -16.37 -10.64 -33.23
C GLU A 85 -15.79 -10.42 -34.64
N LYS A 86 -14.70 -9.63 -34.72
CA LYS A 86 -13.96 -9.42 -35.96
C LYS A 86 -13.34 -10.73 -36.45
N ASN A 87 -12.68 -11.52 -35.58
CA ASN A 87 -12.00 -12.74 -35.98
C ASN A 87 -12.95 -13.87 -36.43
N GLY A 88 -14.11 -14.00 -35.78
CA GLY A 88 -15.13 -15.00 -36.14
C GLY A 88 -15.79 -14.75 -37.50
N ARG A 89 -15.87 -13.49 -37.96
CA ARG A 89 -16.41 -13.18 -39.30
C ARG A 89 -15.42 -13.54 -40.40
N TRP A 90 -14.13 -13.27 -40.20
CA TRP A 90 -13.09 -13.62 -41.17
C TRP A 90 -12.87 -15.13 -41.28
N SER A 91 -12.98 -15.90 -40.18
CA SER A 91 -12.88 -17.36 -40.27
C SER A 91 -14.03 -17.99 -41.07
N LYS A 92 -15.27 -17.47 -40.91
CA LYS A 92 -16.43 -17.91 -41.70
C LYS A 92 -16.24 -17.63 -43.19
N ILE A 93 -15.70 -16.47 -43.55
CA ILE A 93 -15.43 -16.11 -44.96
C ILE A 93 -14.40 -17.07 -45.56
N ILE A 94 -13.32 -17.38 -44.82
CA ILE A 94 -12.29 -18.32 -45.26
C ILE A 94 -12.89 -19.72 -45.47
N ILE A 95 -13.66 -20.23 -44.51
CA ILE A 95 -14.30 -21.55 -44.61
C ILE A 95 -15.23 -21.63 -45.82
N VAL A 96 -16.08 -20.63 -46.03
CA VAL A 96 -17.01 -20.59 -47.18
C VAL A 96 -16.24 -20.53 -48.50
N THR A 97 -15.16 -19.75 -48.56
CA THR A 97 -14.34 -19.62 -49.76
C THR A 97 -13.61 -20.92 -50.08
N VAL A 98 -13.06 -21.60 -49.07
CA VAL A 98 -12.40 -22.92 -49.22
C VAL A 98 -13.41 -23.98 -49.67
N LEU A 99 -14.61 -24.01 -49.08
CA LEU A 99 -15.68 -24.92 -49.49
C LEU A 99 -16.11 -24.66 -50.94
N ALA A 100 -16.29 -23.40 -51.34
CA ALA A 100 -16.66 -23.03 -52.70
C ALA A 100 -15.59 -23.47 -53.72
N LEU A 101 -14.31 -23.30 -53.39
CA LEU A 101 -13.20 -23.75 -54.22
C LEU A 101 -13.13 -25.28 -54.35
N LEU A 102 -13.41 -26.02 -53.27
CA LEU A 102 -13.48 -27.49 -53.30
C LEU A 102 -14.60 -27.99 -54.21
N VAL A 103 -15.79 -27.37 -54.14
CA VAL A 103 -16.93 -27.71 -54.99
C VAL A 103 -16.61 -27.42 -56.47
N LEU A 104 -15.98 -26.28 -56.76
CA LEU A 104 -15.53 -25.92 -58.11
C LEU A 104 -14.52 -26.92 -58.68
N LEU A 105 -13.58 -27.40 -57.85
CA LEU A 105 -12.59 -28.41 -58.24
C LEU A 105 -13.25 -29.75 -58.59
N LEU A 106 -14.26 -30.16 -57.82
CA LEU A 106 -15.03 -31.38 -58.09
C LEU A 106 -15.78 -31.31 -59.43
N TRP A 107 -16.35 -30.16 -59.78
CA TRP A 107 -17.00 -29.96 -61.09
C TRP A 107 -16.03 -29.88 -62.26
N ARG A 108 -14.76 -29.54 -62.02
CA ARG A 108 -13.72 -29.48 -63.05
C ARG A 108 -13.19 -30.86 -63.45
N VAL A 109 -13.32 -31.85 -62.55
CA VAL A 109 -12.73 -33.19 -62.67
C VAL A 109 -13.65 -34.20 -63.37
N TRP A 110 -14.97 -33.93 -63.43
CA TRP A 110 -15.97 -34.76 -64.09
C TRP A 110 -16.38 -34.22 -65.46
#